data_AF-A0A7J3IKR8-F1
#
_entry.id   AF-A0A7J3IKR8-F1
#
_cell.length_a   1.000
_cell.length_b   1.000
_cell.length_c   1.000
_cell.angle_alpha   90.00
_cell.angle_beta   90.00
_cell.angle_gamma   90.00
#
_symmetry.space_group_name_H-M   'P 1'
#
loop_
_entity.id
_entity.type
_entity.pdbx_description
1 polymer ?
#
loop_
_entity_poly.entity_id
_entity_poly.type
_entity_poly.pdbx_seq_one_letter_code
_entity_poly.pdbx_strand_id
1 'polypeptide(L)'
;MRKILRRQRSVYALSILLCIAGIIALAATFWKIYPQLSVSQNPLSTFSTLLWKESISISGTIEIKLMYLVVFGDITLVLGFILWLLSRQWLVVPGKIVRYECPYCKKTWKAVGDKALVHCPHCRQLVHPKMSES
;
A
#
# COMPACT_ATOMS: atom_id res chain seq x y z
N MET A 1 0.36 -19.34 -12.40
CA MET A 1 1.01 -18.86 -11.16
C MET A 1 -0.05 -18.33 -10.19
N ARG A 2 -0.11 -18.86 -8.97
CA ARG A 2 -1.10 -18.43 -7.95
C ARG A 2 -0.54 -17.22 -7.21
N LYS A 3 -1.16 -16.06 -7.38
CA LYS A 3 -0.84 -14.85 -6.60
C LYS A 3 -1.61 -14.94 -5.29
N ILE A 4 -0.91 -14.86 -4.14
CA ILE A 4 -1.57 -14.79 -2.83
C ILE A 4 -1.51 -13.34 -2.37
N LEU A 5 -2.68 -12.75 -2.16
CA LEU A 5 -2.80 -11.39 -1.61
C LEU A 5 -2.52 -11.46 -0.11
N ARG A 6 -1.28 -11.20 0.31
CA ARG A 6 -0.96 -11.08 1.74
C ARG A 6 -0.99 -9.61 2.12
N ARG A 7 -2.00 -9.22 2.90
CA ARG A 7 -2.13 -7.85 3.40
C ARG A 7 -1.22 -7.66 4.61
N GLN A 8 -0.30 -6.70 4.52
CA GLN A 8 0.55 -6.35 5.67
C GLN A 8 -0.28 -5.51 6.66
N ARG A 9 -0.73 -6.12 7.77
CA ARG A 9 -1.65 -5.48 8.73
C ARG A 9 -1.10 -4.18 9.31
N SER A 10 0.20 -4.08 9.58
CA SER A 10 0.83 -2.89 10.14
C SER A 10 0.83 -1.70 9.18
N VAL A 11 1.24 -1.92 7.92
CA VAL A 11 1.22 -0.89 6.87
C VAL A 11 -0.20 -0.45 6.56
N TYR A 12 -1.15 -1.39 6.59
CA TYR A 12 -2.56 -1.06 6.44
C TYR A 12 -3.09 -0.18 7.58
N ALA A 13 -2.81 -0.52 8.84
CA ALA A 13 -3.21 0.29 9.98
C ALA A 13 -2.60 1.70 9.92
N LEU A 14 -1.31 1.81 9.60
CA LEU A 14 -0.63 3.09 9.41
C LEU A 14 -1.27 3.91 8.28
N SER A 15 -1.62 3.28 7.15
CA SER A 15 -2.27 3.96 6.03
C SER A 15 -3.62 4.55 6.42
N ILE A 16 -4.41 3.84 7.21
CA ILE A 16 -5.70 4.33 7.69
C ILE A 16 -5.50 5.53 8.62
N LEU A 17 -4.55 5.44 9.56
CA LEU A 17 -4.27 6.53 10.49
C LEU A 17 -3.85 7.81 9.75
N LEU A 18 -2.99 7.69 8.72
CA LEU A 18 -2.59 8.83 7.89
C LEU A 18 -3.76 9.43 7.12
N CYS A 19 -4.62 8.60 6.53
CA CYS A 19 -5.82 9.09 5.84
C CYS A 19 -6.78 9.80 6.79
N ILE A 20 -7.02 9.25 7.99
CA ILE A 20 -7.87 9.87 9.00
C ILE A 20 -7.29 11.22 9.44
N ALA A 21 -5.98 11.28 9.71
CA ALA A 21 -5.32 12.53 10.09
C ALA A 21 -5.43 13.61 8.99
N GLY A 22 -5.22 13.24 7.73
CA GLY A 22 -5.38 14.16 6.59
C GLY A 22 -6.82 14.64 6.41
N ILE A 23 -7.81 13.76 6.54
CA ILE A 23 -9.24 14.12 6.47
C ILE A 23 -9.62 15.08 7.60
N ILE A 24 -9.16 14.83 8.83
CA ILE A 24 -9.44 15.72 9.97
C ILE A 24 -8.82 17.10 9.74
N ALA A 25 -7.58 17.15 9.25
CA ALA A 25 -6.91 18.41 8.94
C ALA A 25 -7.70 19.21 7.88
N LEU A 26 -8.08 18.57 6.77
CA LEU A 26 -8.87 19.22 5.72
C LEU A 26 -10.26 19.63 6.20
N ALA A 27 -10.95 18.77 6.96
CA ALA A 27 -12.26 19.10 7.53
C ALA A 27 -12.20 20.32 8.46
N ALA A 28 -11.14 20.44 9.27
CA ALA A 28 -10.93 21.60 10.14
C ALA A 28 -10.74 22.90 9.33
N THR A 29 -9.94 22.85 8.25
CA THR A 29 -9.77 24.01 7.36
C THR A 29 -11.10 24.38 6.67
N PHE A 30 -11.83 23.38 6.18
CA PHE A 30 -13.10 23.60 5.50
C PHE A 30 -14.13 24.19 6.45
N TRP A 31 -14.23 23.68 7.68
CA TRP A 31 -15.13 24.21 8.70
C TRP A 31 -14.88 25.68 9.02
N LYS A 32 -13.62 26.11 9.00
CA LYS A 32 -13.21 27.49 9.26
C LYS A 32 -13.61 28.44 8.13
N ILE A 33 -13.41 28.02 6.88
CA ILE A 33 -13.65 28.84 5.68
C ILE A 33 -15.14 28.78 5.23
N TYR A 34 -15.85 27.69 5.53
CA TYR A 34 -17.25 27.46 5.14
C TYR A 34 -18.21 28.65 5.36
N PRO A 35 -18.25 29.32 6.53
CA PRO A 35 -19.18 30.44 6.74
C PRO A 35 -18.87 31.67 5.87
N GLN A 36 -17.62 31.84 5.43
CA GLN A 36 -17.22 32.95 4.56
C GLN A 36 -17.44 32.61 3.08
N LEU A 37 -17.35 31.32 2.72
CA LEU A 37 -17.66 30.83 1.37
C LEU A 37 -19.15 30.91 1.04
N SER A 38 -20.02 30.62 2.01
CA SER A 38 -21.48 30.59 1.79
C SER A 38 -22.08 31.96 1.46
N VAL A 39 -21.39 33.04 1.81
CA VAL A 39 -21.81 34.43 1.57
C VAL A 39 -21.15 35.02 0.32
N SER A 40 -20.10 34.38 -0.20
CA SER A 40 -19.32 34.92 -1.32
C SER A 40 -19.99 34.69 -2.67
N GLN A 41 -19.97 35.70 -3.56
CA GLN A 41 -20.41 35.55 -4.95
C GLN A 41 -19.47 34.67 -5.81
N ASN A 42 -18.19 34.53 -5.43
CA ASN A 42 -17.16 33.82 -6.22
C ASN A 42 -16.35 32.82 -5.36
N PRO A 43 -16.91 31.63 -5.07
CA PRO A 43 -16.41 30.73 -4.03
C PRO A 43 -14.97 30.25 -4.23
N LEU A 44 -14.54 29.99 -5.47
CA LEU A 44 -13.17 29.53 -5.75
C LEU A 44 -12.11 30.61 -5.47
N SER A 45 -12.38 31.85 -5.88
CA SER A 45 -11.45 32.96 -5.66
C SER A 45 -11.34 33.30 -4.17
N THR A 46 -12.48 33.30 -3.48
CA THR A 46 -12.56 33.55 -2.04
C THR A 46 -11.90 32.43 -1.24
N PHE A 47 -12.06 31.17 -1.66
CA PHE A 47 -11.36 30.05 -1.03
C PHE A 47 -9.84 30.22 -1.04
N SER A 48 -9.28 30.53 -2.22
CA SER A 48 -7.84 30.74 -2.36
C SER A 48 -7.35 31.91 -1.49
N THR A 49 -8.03 33.06 -1.53
CA THR A 49 -7.60 34.22 -0.74
C THR A 49 -7.69 33.96 0.76
N LEU A 50 -8.70 33.22 1.22
CA LEU A 50 -8.84 32.85 2.63
C LEU A 50 -7.78 31.85 3.08
N LEU A 51 -7.40 30.88 2.25
CA LEU A 51 -6.30 29.96 2.57
C LEU A 51 -4.97 30.67 2.86
N TRP A 52 -4.70 31.75 2.12
CA TRP A 52 -3.47 32.54 2.27
C TRP A 52 -3.53 33.55 3.41
N LYS A 53 -4.74 34.00 3.79
CA LYS A 53 -4.95 35.09 4.74
C LYS A 53 -5.29 34.62 6.15
N GLU A 54 -6.07 33.55 6.30
CA GLU A 54 -6.43 33.01 7.61
C GLU A 54 -5.30 32.15 8.21
N SER A 55 -5.19 32.25 9.54
CA SER A 55 -4.36 31.38 10.37
C SER A 55 -5.23 30.68 11.42
N ILE A 56 -4.82 29.47 11.79
CA ILE A 56 -5.36 28.73 12.92
C ILE A 56 -4.33 28.79 14.05
N SER A 57 -4.79 29.18 15.23
CA SER A 57 -4.04 29.07 16.48
C SER A 57 -4.41 27.75 17.16
N ILE A 58 -3.46 26.83 17.29
CA ILE A 58 -3.70 25.49 17.87
C ILE A 58 -3.69 25.54 19.42
N SER A 59 -2.98 26.51 20.00
CA SER A 59 -2.78 26.62 21.45
C SER A 59 -2.55 28.06 21.92
N GLY A 60 -2.93 29.05 21.13
CA GLY A 60 -2.66 30.48 21.39
C GLY A 60 -1.20 30.91 21.21
N THR A 61 -0.26 29.97 21.15
CA THR A 61 1.19 30.23 20.98
C THR A 61 1.72 29.96 19.57
N ILE A 62 1.04 29.11 18.80
CA ILE A 62 1.48 28.71 17.47
C ILE A 62 0.40 29.08 16.47
N GLU A 63 0.70 30.06 15.62
CA GLU A 63 -0.12 30.43 14.47
C GLU A 63 0.36 29.69 13.23
N ILE A 64 -0.53 28.89 12.65
CA ILE A 64 -0.25 28.15 11.42
C ILE A 64 -1.21 28.68 10.34
N LYS A 65 -0.67 29.15 9.22
CA LYS A 65 -1.50 29.53 8.07
C LYS A 65 -2.32 28.33 7.60
N LEU A 66 -3.58 28.55 7.25
CA LEU A 66 -4.45 27.46 6.76
C LEU A 66 -3.85 26.74 5.55
N MET A 67 -3.15 27.47 4.68
CA MET A 67 -2.47 26.87 3.53
C MET A 67 -1.53 25.72 3.94
N TYR A 68 -0.75 25.87 5.01
CA TYR A 68 0.16 24.80 5.46
C TYR A 68 -0.62 23.58 5.96
N LEU A 69 -1.77 23.80 6.56
CA LEU A 69 -2.65 22.74 7.07
C LEU A 69 -3.29 21.95 5.92
N VAL A 70 -3.67 22.64 4.84
CA VAL A 70 -4.13 22.00 3.59
C VAL A 70 -3.01 21.20 2.93
N VAL A 71 -1.82 21.80 2.74
CA VAL A 71 -0.67 21.11 2.15
C VAL A 71 -0.29 19.87 2.97
N PHE A 72 -0.29 19.97 4.29
CA PHE A 72 -0.06 18.82 5.17
C PHE A 72 -1.14 17.75 5.04
N GLY A 73 -2.42 18.16 4.99
CA GLY A 73 -3.55 17.27 4.74
C GLY A 73 -3.44 16.51 3.42
N ASP A 74 -3.07 17.20 2.35
CA ASP A 74 -2.89 16.61 1.02
C ASP A 74 -1.71 15.63 1.01
N ILE A 75 -0.56 16.02 1.57
CA ILE A 75 0.62 15.13 1.63
C ILE A 75 0.30 13.86 2.41
N THR A 76 -0.35 14.00 3.58
CA THR A 76 -0.70 12.84 4.43
C THR A 76 -1.72 11.92 3.76
N LEU A 77 -2.69 12.47 3.01
CA LEU A 77 -3.64 11.69 2.22
C LEU A 77 -2.98 10.94 1.08
N VAL A 78 -2.13 11.61 0.29
CA VAL A 78 -1.40 10.98 -0.81
C VAL A 78 -0.50 9.87 -0.30
N LEU A 79 0.24 10.13 0.80
CA LEU A 79 1.10 9.12 1.41
C LEU A 79 0.30 7.94 1.97
N GLY A 80 -0.81 8.22 2.65
CA GLY A 80 -1.75 7.21 3.14
C GLY A 80 -2.30 6.34 2.02
N PHE A 81 -2.68 6.94 0.88
CA PHE A 81 -3.17 6.22 -0.29
C PHE A 81 -2.09 5.34 -0.93
N ILE A 82 -0.87 5.85 -1.09
CA ILE A 82 0.27 5.09 -1.60
C ILE A 82 0.57 3.90 -0.69
N LEU A 83 0.65 4.11 0.63
CA LEU A 83 0.87 3.05 1.60
C LEU A 83 -0.27 2.03 1.61
N TRP A 84 -1.51 2.47 1.40
CA TRP A 84 -2.66 1.58 1.27
C TRP A 84 -2.53 0.68 0.04
N LEU A 85 -2.11 1.21 -1.10
CA LEU A 85 -1.82 0.43 -2.30
C LEU A 85 -0.68 -0.56 -2.07
N LEU A 86 0.43 -0.11 -1.47
CA LEU A 86 1.59 -0.95 -1.16
C LEU A 86 1.30 -2.01 -0.09
N SER A 87 0.33 -1.78 0.80
CA SER A 87 -0.10 -2.77 1.80
C SER A 87 -0.64 -4.05 1.16
N ARG A 88 -1.06 -3.97 -0.10
CA ARG A 88 -1.45 -5.10 -0.95
C ARG A 88 -0.19 -5.66 -1.61
N GLN A 89 0.62 -6.38 -0.84
CA GLN A 89 1.76 -7.09 -1.40
C GLN A 89 1.27 -8.28 -2.22
N TRP A 90 1.48 -8.20 -3.53
CA TRP A 90 1.25 -9.30 -4.46
C TRP A 90 2.45 -10.23 -4.40
N LEU A 91 2.49 -11.10 -3.38
CA LEU A 91 3.52 -12.13 -3.31
C LEU A 91 3.19 -13.18 -4.39
N VAL A 92 4.07 -13.26 -5.38
CA VAL A 92 4.09 -14.39 -6.31
C VAL A 92 4.60 -15.58 -5.52
N VAL A 93 3.68 -16.43 -5.10
CA VAL A 93 4.05 -17.66 -4.40
C VAL A 93 4.66 -18.59 -5.44
N PRO A 94 5.93 -19.03 -5.28
CA PRO A 94 6.49 -20.04 -6.16
C PRO A 94 5.56 -21.26 -6.14
N GLY A 95 5.35 -21.88 -7.30
CA GLY A 95 4.38 -22.98 -7.48
C GLY A 95 4.48 -24.07 -6.40
N LYS A 96 3.43 -24.88 -6.27
CA LYS A 96 3.35 -25.95 -5.24
C LYS A 96 4.68 -26.73 -5.22
N ILE A 97 5.28 -26.86 -4.03
CA ILE A 97 6.45 -27.70 -3.83
C ILE A 97 5.98 -29.14 -3.93
N VAL A 98 6.42 -29.83 -4.97
CA VAL A 98 6.11 -31.25 -5.20
C VAL A 98 7.37 -32.09 -4.96
N ARG A 99 7.15 -33.35 -4.57
CA ARG A 99 8.22 -34.34 -4.51
C ARG A 99 8.38 -35.00 -5.87
N TYR A 100 9.60 -34.98 -6.36
CA TYR A 100 10.00 -35.59 -7.60
C TYR A 100 10.82 -36.83 -7.30
N GLU A 101 10.60 -37.89 -8.07
CA GLU A 101 11.40 -39.11 -8.04
C GLU A 101 12.22 -39.24 -9.33
N CYS A 102 13.50 -39.59 -9.20
CA CYS A 102 14.38 -39.78 -10.35
C CYS A 102 14.15 -41.18 -10.94
N PRO A 103 13.87 -41.31 -12.25
CA PRO A 103 13.71 -42.64 -12.87
C PRO A 103 15.00 -43.47 -12.85
N TYR A 104 16.18 -42.83 -12.77
CA TYR A 104 17.47 -43.52 -12.78
C TYR A 104 17.95 -43.91 -11.38
N CYS A 105 18.03 -42.94 -10.46
CA CYS A 105 18.60 -43.18 -9.13
C CYS A 105 17.56 -43.49 -8.05
N LYS A 106 16.26 -43.42 -8.38
CA LYS A 106 15.12 -43.63 -7.45
C LYS A 106 15.13 -42.77 -6.18
N LYS A 107 16.01 -41.76 -6.13
CA LYS A 107 16.05 -40.79 -5.03
C LYS A 107 14.99 -39.73 -5.25
N THR A 108 14.38 -39.30 -4.15
CA THR A 108 13.36 -38.25 -4.16
C THR A 108 13.94 -36.91 -3.72
N TRP A 109 13.47 -35.81 -4.31
CA TRP A 109 13.81 -34.45 -3.89
C TRP A 109 12.60 -33.53 -4.01
N LYS A 110 12.64 -32.39 -3.32
CA LYS A 110 11.59 -31.37 -3.37
C LYS A 110 11.97 -30.27 -4.35
N ALA A 111 11.09 -29.93 -5.28
CA ALA A 111 11.26 -28.77 -6.16
C ALA A 111 9.91 -28.13 -6.53
N VAL A 112 9.97 -26.95 -7.14
CA VAL A 112 8.77 -26.21 -7.60
C VAL A 112 8.17 -26.92 -8.83
N GLY A 113 6.86 -27.19 -8.78
CA GLY A 113 6.12 -28.04 -9.72
C GLY A 113 6.01 -27.62 -11.19
N ASP A 114 6.74 -26.60 -11.64
CA ASP A 114 6.59 -26.00 -12.97
C ASP A 114 7.70 -26.42 -13.96
N LYS A 115 8.55 -27.40 -13.63
CA LYS A 115 9.70 -27.78 -14.48
C LYS A 115 9.51 -29.16 -15.10
N ALA A 116 9.33 -29.19 -16.43
CA ALA A 116 9.21 -30.42 -17.20
C ALA A 116 10.53 -31.20 -17.33
N LEU A 117 11.67 -30.52 -17.40
CA LEU A 117 13.01 -31.11 -17.30
C LEU A 117 13.79 -30.46 -16.16
N VAL A 118 14.43 -31.27 -15.33
CA VAL A 118 15.26 -30.81 -14.22
C VAL A 118 16.51 -31.69 -14.13
N HIS A 119 17.66 -31.08 -13.82
CA HIS A 119 18.83 -31.84 -13.42
C HIS A 119 18.60 -32.48 -12.05
N CYS A 120 18.71 -33.79 -11.97
CA CYS A 120 18.64 -34.48 -10.69
C CYS A 120 19.84 -34.06 -9.81
N PRO A 121 19.65 -33.60 -8.56
CA PRO A 121 20.76 -33.19 -7.69
C PRO A 121 21.69 -34.34 -7.32
N HIS A 122 21.23 -35.59 -7.44
CA HIS A 122 22.00 -36.77 -7.06
C HIS A 122 22.82 -37.36 -8.19
N CYS A 123 22.25 -37.52 -9.38
CA CYS A 123 22.97 -38.10 -10.53
C CYS A 123 23.41 -37.06 -11.57
N ARG A 124 23.05 -35.78 -11.39
CA ARG A 124 23.33 -34.66 -12.31
C ARG A 124 22.82 -34.84 -13.74
N GLN A 125 22.09 -35.91 -14.03
CA GLN A 125 21.47 -36.15 -15.32
C GLN A 125 20.22 -35.29 -15.48
N LEU A 126 19.97 -34.86 -16.71
CA LEU A 126 18.75 -34.16 -17.11
C LEU A 126 17.63 -35.21 -17.22
N VAL A 127 16.59 -35.08 -16.40
CA VAL A 127 15.53 -36.09 -16.32
C VAL A 127 14.15 -35.44 -16.42
N HIS A 128 13.17 -36.23 -16.88
CA HIS A 128 11.75 -35.97 -16.67
C HIS A 128 11.33 -36.65 -15.36
N PRO A 129 11.32 -35.93 -14.23
CA PRO A 129 11.02 -36.55 -12.96
C PRO A 129 9.54 -36.97 -12.88
N LYS A 130 9.26 -38.12 -12.26
CA LYS A 130 7.88 -38.51 -11.94
C LYS A 130 7.45 -37.77 -10.67
N MET A 131 6.24 -37.21 -10.69
CA MET A 131 5.65 -36.64 -9.49
C MET A 131 5.21 -37.79 -8.59
N SER A 132 5.78 -37.88 -7.39
CA SER A 132 5.28 -38.80 -6.37
C SER A 132 4.21 -38.04 -5.59
N GLU A 133 2.93 -38.29 -5.89
CA GLU A 133 1.85 -37.82 -5.03
C GLU A 133 1.91 -38.56 -3.69
N SER A 134 1.91 -37.81 -2.59
CA SER A 134 1.67 -38.33 -1.24
C SER A 134 0.33 -37.80 -0.77
#